data_AF-A0AAC9T008-F1
#
_entry.id   AF-A0AAC9T008-F1
#
_cell.length_a   1.000
_cell.length_b   1.000
_cell.length_c   1.000
_cell.angle_alpha   90.00
_cell.angle_beta   90.00
_cell.angle_gamma   90.00
#
_symmetry.space_group_name_H-M   'P 1'
#
loop_
_entity.id
_entity.type
_entity.pdbx_description
1 polymer ?
#
loop_
_entity_poly.entity_id
_entity_poly.type
_entity_poly.pdbx_seq_one_letter_code
_entity_poly.pdbx_strand_id
1 'polypeptide(L)'
;MPDPAAPDGAVGSAGATAPETAPAASVGDTGAAEPRQSVVKSTGARRARLTPAPDTDTSPEPPSREEGGQTTGDGSSTSANDARLRQDKPPHW
;
A
#
# COMPACT_ATOMS: atom_id res chain seq x y z
N MET A 1 -24.39 5.51 48.61
CA MET A 1 -23.11 4.77 48.64
C MET A 1 -23.42 3.27 48.58
N PRO A 2 -23.46 2.65 47.39
CA PRO A 2 -23.30 1.20 47.24
C PRO A 2 -21.85 0.84 46.82
N ASP A 3 -21.36 -0.29 47.35
CA ASP A 3 -20.05 -0.92 47.13
C ASP A 3 -19.74 -1.27 45.67
N PRO A 4 -18.45 -1.27 45.24
CA PRO A 4 -18.04 -1.87 43.96
C PRO A 4 -17.81 -3.38 44.10
N ALA A 5 -18.64 -4.18 43.43
CA ALA A 5 -18.38 -5.60 43.21
C ALA A 5 -17.20 -5.77 42.23
N ALA A 6 -16.21 -6.56 42.64
CA ALA A 6 -15.07 -6.96 41.84
C ALA A 6 -15.51 -7.82 40.63
N PRO A 7 -14.91 -7.66 39.44
CA PRO A 7 -14.99 -8.69 38.41
C PRO A 7 -13.93 -9.76 38.67
N ASP A 8 -14.40 -10.97 38.97
CA ASP A 8 -13.61 -12.20 38.94
C ASP A 8 -13.00 -12.39 37.55
N GLY A 9 -11.68 -12.49 37.53
CA GLY A 9 -10.93 -12.93 36.36
C GLY A 9 -11.02 -14.44 36.21
N ALA A 10 -11.22 -14.92 34.99
CA ALA A 10 -10.65 -16.15 34.45
C ALA A 10 -11.23 -16.44 33.07
N VAL A 11 -10.55 -16.02 32.00
CA VAL A 11 -10.47 -16.79 30.75
C VAL A 11 -9.21 -16.34 30.00
N GLY A 12 -8.28 -17.27 29.79
CA GLY A 12 -7.00 -16.99 29.15
C GLY A 12 -6.26 -18.26 28.75
N SER A 13 -6.88 -18.98 27.82
CA SER A 13 -6.30 -19.89 26.82
C SER A 13 -5.08 -20.74 27.20
N ALA A 14 -5.35 -22.04 27.28
CA ALA A 14 -4.38 -23.12 27.20
C ALA A 14 -3.50 -23.01 25.95
N GLY A 15 -2.25 -23.44 26.11
CA GLY A 15 -1.15 -23.21 25.19
C GLY A 15 -1.35 -23.78 23.79
N ALA A 16 -0.98 -22.97 22.80
CA ALA A 16 -0.58 -23.44 21.49
C ALA A 16 0.95 -23.41 21.46
N THR A 17 1.54 -24.59 21.47
CA THR A 17 2.96 -24.83 21.22
C THR A 17 3.36 -24.20 19.89
N ALA A 18 4.36 -23.33 19.91
CA ALA A 18 5.02 -22.83 18.71
C ALA A 18 5.68 -23.98 17.95
N PRO A 19 5.49 -24.12 16.63
CA PRO A 19 6.46 -24.85 15.83
C PRO A 19 7.70 -23.97 15.66
N GLU A 20 8.78 -24.43 16.28
CA GLU A 20 10.16 -24.04 16.02
C GLU A 20 10.38 -23.90 14.51
N THR A 21 10.62 -22.66 14.05
CA THR A 21 10.91 -22.38 12.65
C THR A 21 12.36 -22.78 12.37
N ALA A 22 12.55 -24.04 11.97
CA ALA A 22 13.75 -24.47 11.27
C ALA A 22 13.80 -23.79 9.88
N PRO A 23 15.01 -23.48 9.34
CA PRO A 23 15.14 -22.71 8.12
C PRO A 23 14.60 -23.53 6.95
N ALA A 24 13.46 -23.10 6.40
CA ALA A 24 12.97 -23.63 5.13
C ALA A 24 14.07 -23.46 4.09
N ALA A 25 14.58 -24.60 3.63
CA ALA A 25 15.53 -24.71 2.56
C ALA A 25 15.16 -23.75 1.41
N SER A 26 16.18 -23.07 0.89
CA SER A 26 16.15 -22.33 -0.37
C SER A 26 15.20 -23.01 -1.36
N VAL A 27 14.00 -22.46 -1.51
CA VAL A 27 13.07 -22.85 -2.57
C VAL A 27 13.71 -22.39 -3.86
N GLY A 28 14.55 -23.26 -4.43
CA GLY A 28 15.17 -23.08 -5.72
C GLY A 28 14.08 -23.10 -6.77
N ASP A 29 13.85 -21.92 -7.35
CA ASP A 29 13.13 -21.63 -8.57
C ASP A 29 12.85 -22.86 -9.46
N THR A 30 11.63 -23.38 -9.37
CA THR A 30 11.06 -24.36 -10.32
C THR A 30 10.51 -23.64 -11.57
N GLY A 31 11.21 -22.60 -12.05
CA GLY A 31 10.82 -21.75 -13.18
C GLY A 31 11.58 -22.06 -14.48
N ALA A 32 12.23 -23.22 -14.58
CA ALA A 32 13.21 -23.54 -15.62
C ALA A 32 12.62 -23.79 -17.04
N ALA A 33 11.30 -23.69 -17.23
CA ALA A 33 10.66 -23.96 -18.53
C ALA A 33 10.32 -22.71 -19.35
N GLU A 34 10.20 -21.53 -18.71
CA GLU A 34 9.85 -20.27 -19.38
C GLU A 34 11.06 -19.32 -19.44
N PRO A 35 11.30 -18.61 -20.55
CA PRO A 35 12.38 -17.64 -20.64
C PRO A 35 12.15 -16.53 -19.61
N ARG A 36 13.15 -16.31 -18.73
CA ARG A 36 13.06 -15.28 -17.69
C ARG A 36 13.02 -13.88 -18.28
N GLN A 37 12.19 -13.01 -17.69
CA GLN A 37 12.13 -11.59 -18.03
C GLN A 37 13.48 -10.91 -17.74
N SER A 38 14.01 -10.17 -18.72
CA SER A 38 15.31 -9.50 -18.58
C SER A 38 15.23 -8.18 -17.81
N VAL A 39 16.29 -7.87 -17.05
CA VAL A 39 16.42 -6.65 -16.24
C VAL A 39 17.41 -5.72 -16.94
N VAL A 40 16.98 -4.51 -17.30
CA VAL A 40 17.80 -3.48 -17.95
C VAL A 40 18.13 -2.36 -16.96
N LYS A 41 19.41 -1.95 -16.93
CA LYS A 41 19.84 -0.83 -16.11
C LYS A 41 19.29 0.48 -16.66
N SER A 42 18.48 1.18 -15.86
CA SER A 42 17.95 2.48 -16.25
C SER A 42 19.03 3.55 -16.15
N THR A 43 19.33 4.23 -17.25
CA THR A 43 20.24 5.38 -17.24
C THR A 43 19.59 6.53 -16.46
N GLY A 44 20.27 7.06 -15.43
CA GLY A 44 19.78 8.18 -14.64
C GLY A 44 18.79 7.84 -13.51
N ALA A 45 18.39 6.57 -13.36
CA ALA A 45 17.57 6.13 -12.23
C ALA A 45 18.30 5.12 -11.35
N ARG A 46 18.04 5.18 -10.04
CA ARG A 46 18.65 4.25 -9.06
C ARG A 46 18.18 2.80 -9.24
N ARG A 47 17.02 2.60 -9.86
CA ARG A 47 16.37 1.29 -10.04
C ARG A 47 16.51 0.80 -11.48
N ALA A 48 16.82 -0.48 -11.63
CA ALA A 48 16.72 -1.15 -12.92
C ALA A 48 15.25 -1.31 -13.34
N ARG A 49 15.01 -1.40 -14.65
CA ARG A 49 13.70 -1.63 -15.26
C ARG A 49 13.61 -3.05 -15.78
N LEU A 50 12.41 -3.62 -15.75
CA LEU A 50 12.13 -4.88 -16.40
C LEU A 50 11.79 -4.64 -17.87
N THR A 51 12.26 -5.52 -18.75
CA THR A 51 11.80 -5.55 -20.14
C THR A 51 10.32 -5.97 -20.16
N PRO A 52 9.44 -5.32 -20.92
CA PRO A 52 8.05 -5.77 -21.08
C PRO A 52 7.97 -7.26 -21.38
N ALA A 53 7.00 -7.95 -20.78
CA ALA A 53 6.72 -9.32 -21.17
C ALA A 53 6.25 -9.33 -22.65
N PRO A 54 6.58 -10.39 -23.41
CA PRO A 54 6.06 -10.53 -24.77
C PRO A 54 4.52 -10.47 -24.76
N ASP A 55 3.96 -9.88 -25.81
CA ASP A 55 2.50 -9.72 -26.02
C ASP A 55 1.74 -8.95 -24.91
N THR A 56 2.45 -8.19 -24.05
CA THR A 56 1.86 -7.38 -22.99
C THR A 56 1.93 -5.89 -23.32
N ASP A 57 0.78 -5.20 -23.30
CA ASP A 57 0.74 -3.74 -23.38
C ASP A 57 1.27 -3.12 -22.07
N THR A 58 2.20 -2.19 -22.20
CA THR A 58 2.81 -1.45 -21.08
C THR A 58 2.41 0.02 -21.07
N SER A 59 1.57 0.43 -22.02
CA SER A 59 0.94 1.73 -21.98
C SER A 59 0.11 1.83 -20.70
N PRO A 60 0.28 2.90 -19.90
CA PRO A 60 -0.65 3.14 -18.81
C PRO A 60 -2.05 3.29 -19.41
N GLU A 61 -3.02 2.53 -18.88
CA GLU A 61 -4.42 2.76 -19.22
C GLU A 61 -4.75 4.21 -18.85
N PRO A 62 -5.24 5.04 -19.79
CA PRO A 62 -5.66 6.38 -19.46
C PRO A 62 -6.68 6.28 -18.32
N PRO A 63 -6.58 7.14 -17.29
CA PRO A 63 -7.55 7.11 -16.21
C PRO A 63 -8.94 7.17 -16.84
N SER A 64 -9.80 6.20 -16.52
CA SER A 64 -11.19 6.23 -16.91
C SER A 64 -11.74 7.56 -16.39
N ARG A 65 -12.10 8.45 -17.31
CA ARG A 65 -12.93 9.61 -16.98
C ARG A 65 -14.34 9.07 -16.74
N GLU A 66 -14.52 8.21 -15.75
CA GLU A 66 -15.77 8.19 -15.02
C GLU A 66 -15.98 9.60 -14.49
N GLU A 67 -17.23 10.03 -14.51
CA GLU A 67 -17.73 11.36 -14.20
C GLU A 67 -17.53 11.73 -12.71
N GLY A 68 -16.27 11.71 -12.25
CA GLY A 68 -15.80 12.05 -10.92
C GLY A 68 -14.38 12.61 -10.91
N GLY A 69 -13.78 12.80 -12.09
CA GLY A 69 -12.41 13.29 -12.27
C GLY A 69 -12.32 14.65 -12.94
N GLN A 70 -13.11 15.62 -12.50
CA GLN A 70 -12.95 17.02 -12.89
C GLN A 70 -13.04 17.90 -11.65
N THR A 71 -11.92 18.17 -11.00
CA THR A 71 -11.80 19.41 -10.22
C THR A 71 -11.46 20.54 -11.20
N THR A 72 -12.43 20.89 -12.07
CA THR A 72 -12.48 22.26 -12.59
C THR A 72 -12.55 23.11 -11.33
N GLY A 73 -11.58 23.98 -11.13
CA GLY A 73 -11.58 24.92 -10.02
C GLY A 73 -12.96 25.57 -9.91
N ASP A 74 -13.67 25.21 -8.84
CA ASP A 74 -14.69 25.95 -8.12
C ASP A 74 -15.39 24.98 -7.17
N GLY A 75 -14.71 24.71 -6.03
CA GLY A 75 -15.37 24.41 -4.75
C GLY A 75 -16.13 23.08 -4.55
N SER A 76 -16.26 22.18 -5.52
CA SER A 76 -17.32 21.15 -5.44
C SER A 76 -17.15 19.99 -4.43
N SER A 77 -16.00 19.84 -3.76
CA SER A 77 -15.93 19.14 -2.46
C SER A 77 -14.66 19.50 -1.72
N THR A 78 -14.55 20.77 -1.32
CA THR A 78 -13.53 21.18 -0.35
C THR A 78 -13.71 20.35 0.92
N SER A 79 -12.75 19.49 1.22
CA SER A 79 -12.73 18.79 2.50
C SER A 79 -12.69 19.83 3.65
N ALA A 80 -13.21 19.50 4.84
CA ALA A 80 -13.11 20.39 5.99
C ALA A 80 -11.64 20.75 6.32
N ASN A 81 -10.69 19.89 5.96
CA ASN A 81 -9.26 20.13 6.09
C ASN A 81 -8.77 21.20 5.10
N ASP A 82 -9.13 21.07 3.83
CA ASP A 82 -8.79 22.02 2.76
C ASP A 82 -9.31 23.44 3.05
N ALA A 83 -10.49 23.54 3.67
CA ALA A 83 -11.03 24.82 4.12
C ALA A 83 -10.14 25.45 5.20
N ARG A 84 -9.72 24.68 6.21
CA ARG A 84 -8.85 25.15 7.31
C ARG A 84 -7.48 25.59 6.81
N LEU A 85 -6.85 24.80 5.96
CA LEU A 85 -5.53 25.12 5.39
C LEU A 85 -5.49 26.44 4.62
N ARG A 86 -6.60 26.80 3.96
CA ARG A 86 -6.72 28.09 3.27
C ARG A 86 -6.87 29.28 4.20
N GLN A 87 -7.50 29.08 5.37
CA GLN A 87 -7.62 30.12 6.39
C GLN A 87 -6.31 30.30 7.17
N ASP A 88 -5.60 29.21 7.45
CA ASP A 88 -4.37 29.21 8.25
C ASP A 88 -3.11 29.68 7.48
N LYS A 89 -3.28 30.41 6.38
CA LYS A 89 -2.15 30.88 5.56
C LYS A 89 -1.50 32.10 6.24
N PRO A 90 -0.25 32.01 6.73
CA PRO A 90 0.36 33.11 7.46
C PRO A 90 0.53 34.35 6.58
N PRO A 91 0.46 35.57 7.17
CA PRO A 91 0.72 36.80 6.45
C PRO A 91 2.13 36.76 5.85
N HIS A 92 2.25 37.12 4.57
CA HIS A 92 3.54 37.30 3.93
C HIS A 92 4.00 38.73 4.20
N TRP A 93 5.06 38.88 4.98
CA TRP A 93 5.76 40.14 5.24
C TRP A 93 7.26 39.93 5.02
#